data_AF-A0AAW4GJ21-F1
#
_entry.id   AF-A0AAW4GJ21-F1
#
_cell.length_a   1.000
_cell.length_b   1.000
_cell.length_c   1.000
_cell.angle_alpha   90.00
_cell.angle_beta   90.00
_cell.angle_gamma   90.00
#
_symmetry.space_group_name_H-M   'P 1'
#
loop_
_entity.id
_entity.type
_entity.pdbx_description
1 polymer ?
#
loop_
_entity_poly.entity_id
_entity_poly.type
_entity_poly.pdbx_seq_one_letter_code
_entity_poly.pdbx_strand_id
1 'polypeptide(L)'
;MSFSKRMLGLDDELPEVNSEACSYLHTCEVDDNWLRAADPDQQSAAMRQWLMARYCDPAYETPYSSEVGYIYTRGGPWHPRDVLMERFAGIADFDTIERLVADILAEIGDEFAPTALTAEEDWDVEVETADSPIQDLRKRVGDLRLVLQMEGPEHGKFQARNLVYAALITALETFLWETGVWWLANEDESVDRLVAAGPSFSSDRRLKDMMGGEQLELEGRRQRVHNGMKDMVWHRWRSNWPFLAALLDIEMPSHDTYGFTAAASKRHDIVHRFGQNKDRTEAVYATTGEVEALADAVLAFADDLNARIAARGR
;
A
#
# COMPACT_ATOMS: atom_id res chain seq x y z
N MET A 1 40.14 11.29 4.89
CA MET A 1 39.82 9.85 4.90
C MET A 1 38.40 9.71 5.42
N SER A 2 37.44 9.61 4.49
CA SER A 2 36.01 9.62 4.81
C SER A 2 35.53 8.22 5.22
N PHE A 3 34.57 8.19 6.14
CA PHE A 3 33.98 6.99 6.77
C PHE A 3 33.36 6.00 5.76
N SER A 4 33.15 6.38 4.49
CA SER A 4 32.61 5.50 3.44
C SER A 4 33.56 4.39 2.99
N LYS A 5 34.88 4.48 3.24
CA LYS A 5 35.85 3.52 2.67
C LYS A 5 35.93 2.16 3.39
N ARG A 6 35.14 1.94 4.45
CA ARG A 6 35.30 0.75 5.32
C ARG A 6 34.15 -0.26 5.26
N MET A 7 33.11 -0.04 4.46
CA MET A 7 31.89 -0.84 4.51
C MET A 7 31.63 -1.74 3.29
N LEU A 8 32.49 -1.74 2.27
CA LEU A 8 32.16 -2.33 0.96
C LEU A 8 33.15 -3.37 0.39
N GLY A 9 34.11 -3.92 1.17
CA GLY A 9 34.90 -5.10 0.72
C GLY A 9 35.42 -5.05 -0.73
N LEU A 10 35.91 -3.88 -1.19
CA LEU A 10 36.28 -3.62 -2.58
C LEU A 10 37.75 -4.00 -2.83
N ASP A 11 38.00 -5.18 -3.37
CA ASP A 11 39.36 -5.61 -3.77
C ASP A 11 39.67 -5.44 -5.29
N ASP A 12 38.79 -4.80 -6.06
CA ASP A 12 39.15 -4.15 -7.34
C ASP A 12 38.33 -2.85 -7.47
N GLU A 13 38.93 -1.72 -7.07
CA GLU A 13 38.30 -0.39 -7.11
C GLU A 13 38.12 0.03 -8.57
N LEU A 14 36.87 0.03 -9.06
CA LEU A 14 36.50 0.86 -10.21
C LEU A 14 36.98 2.30 -9.98
N PRO A 15 37.43 3.01 -11.03
CA PRO A 15 37.97 4.35 -10.87
C PRO A 15 36.93 5.28 -10.22
N GLU A 16 37.39 6.20 -9.35
CA GLU A 16 36.52 7.25 -8.80
C GLU A 16 35.86 8.01 -9.94
N VAL A 17 34.52 8.08 -9.89
CA VAL A 17 33.71 8.76 -10.91
C VAL A 17 33.95 10.26 -10.83
N ASN A 18 34.17 10.91 -11.98
CA ASN A 18 34.31 12.36 -12.06
C ASN A 18 33.07 13.05 -11.45
N SER A 19 33.28 14.06 -10.60
CA SER A 19 32.20 14.86 -10.01
C SER A 19 31.26 15.53 -11.03
N GLU A 20 31.71 15.70 -12.28
CA GLU A 20 30.91 16.23 -13.40
C GLU A 20 29.95 15.19 -14.01
N ALA A 21 30.04 13.91 -13.64
CA ALA A 21 29.19 12.84 -14.16
C ALA A 21 27.75 12.89 -13.60
N CYS A 22 27.56 13.54 -12.45
CA CYS A 22 26.27 13.62 -11.78
C CYS A 22 25.49 14.86 -12.23
N SER A 23 24.35 14.66 -12.89
CA SER A 23 23.38 15.72 -13.20
C SER A 23 22.63 16.19 -11.94
N TYR A 24 22.50 15.33 -10.92
CA TYR A 24 21.96 15.68 -9.61
C TYR A 24 22.67 14.94 -8.47
N LEU A 25 23.35 15.70 -7.60
CA LEU A 25 24.23 15.17 -6.54
C LEU A 25 23.51 14.35 -5.47
N HIS A 26 22.23 14.62 -5.20
CA HIS A 26 21.48 13.90 -4.16
C HIS A 26 20.92 12.55 -4.61
N THR A 27 20.69 12.37 -5.91
CA THR A 27 20.16 11.11 -6.49
C THR A 27 21.21 10.34 -7.26
N CYS A 28 22.44 10.89 -7.37
CA CYS A 28 23.50 10.37 -8.23
C CYS A 28 22.99 10.10 -9.67
N GLU A 29 22.08 10.94 -10.18
CA GLU A 29 21.59 10.80 -11.56
C GLU A 29 22.72 11.12 -12.53
N VAL A 30 22.90 10.30 -13.57
CA VAL A 30 24.01 10.44 -14.51
C VAL A 30 23.61 11.39 -15.64
N ASP A 31 24.52 12.28 -16.05
CA ASP A 31 24.32 13.11 -17.24
C ASP A 31 24.54 12.28 -18.52
N ASP A 32 23.51 12.15 -19.35
CA ASP A 32 23.55 11.34 -20.58
C ASP A 32 24.58 11.83 -21.61
N ASN A 33 24.85 13.14 -21.69
CA ASN A 33 25.81 13.68 -22.64
C ASN A 33 27.24 13.41 -22.18
N TRP A 34 27.48 13.55 -20.87
CA TRP A 34 28.74 13.16 -20.26
C TRP A 34 28.98 11.66 -20.44
N LEU A 35 27.97 10.83 -20.16
CA LEU A 35 28.10 9.37 -20.25
C LEU A 35 28.45 8.91 -21.67
N ARG A 36 27.82 9.51 -22.71
CA ARG A 36 28.17 9.21 -24.12
C ARG A 36 29.62 9.55 -24.48
N ALA A 37 30.19 10.57 -23.85
CA ALA A 37 31.54 11.06 -24.16
C ALA A 37 32.62 10.41 -23.28
N ALA A 38 32.24 9.83 -22.14
CA ALA A 38 33.14 9.15 -21.22
C ALA A 38 33.70 7.87 -21.83
N ASP A 39 34.91 7.48 -21.39
CA ASP A 39 35.49 6.19 -21.72
C ASP A 39 34.73 5.04 -21.05
N PRO A 40 34.87 3.79 -21.54
CA PRO A 40 34.09 2.66 -21.03
C PRO A 40 34.26 2.40 -19.53
N ASP A 41 35.42 2.66 -18.94
CA ASP A 41 35.66 2.40 -17.52
C ASP A 41 34.94 3.45 -16.66
N GLN A 42 34.98 4.72 -17.09
CA GLN A 42 34.20 5.80 -16.48
C GLN A 42 32.69 5.60 -16.66
N GLN A 43 32.25 5.08 -17.81
CA GLN A 43 30.84 4.71 -18.03
C GLN A 43 30.40 3.62 -17.04
N SER A 44 31.18 2.55 -16.92
CA SER A 44 30.88 1.45 -15.99
C SER A 44 30.83 1.93 -14.54
N ALA A 45 31.78 2.77 -14.13
CA ALA A 45 31.80 3.32 -12.77
C ALA A 45 30.58 4.20 -12.46
N ALA A 46 30.19 5.10 -13.39
CA ALA A 46 29.04 5.96 -13.22
C ALA A 46 27.71 5.17 -13.20
N MET A 47 27.54 4.21 -14.10
CA MET A 47 26.35 3.34 -14.13
C MET A 47 26.24 2.47 -12.87
N ARG A 48 27.36 1.94 -12.36
CA ARG A 48 27.37 1.19 -11.10
C ARG A 48 26.97 2.08 -9.93
N GLN A 49 27.55 3.28 -9.83
CA GLN A 49 27.20 4.22 -8.76
C GLN A 49 25.72 4.61 -8.80
N TRP A 50 25.18 4.85 -9.99
CA TRP A 50 23.76 5.13 -10.20
C TRP A 50 22.87 3.97 -9.73
N LEU A 51 23.24 2.73 -10.06
CA LEU A 51 22.52 1.53 -9.66
C LEU A 51 22.56 1.35 -8.14
N MET A 52 23.74 1.44 -7.52
CA MET A 52 23.92 1.26 -6.07
C MET A 52 23.27 2.37 -5.23
N ALA A 53 23.04 3.55 -5.81
CA ALA A 53 22.28 4.61 -5.15
C ALA A 53 20.77 4.32 -5.09
N ARG A 54 20.26 3.45 -5.98
CA ARG A 54 18.82 3.17 -6.15
C ARG A 54 18.44 1.79 -5.67
N TYR A 55 19.34 0.83 -5.80
CA TYR A 55 19.13 -0.56 -5.44
C TYR A 55 20.31 -1.07 -4.62
N CYS A 56 20.05 -2.04 -3.76
CA CYS A 56 21.04 -2.65 -2.90
C CYS A 56 20.87 -4.17 -2.88
N ASP A 57 21.87 -4.84 -2.31
CA ASP A 57 21.74 -6.24 -1.91
C ASP A 57 20.49 -6.39 -1.03
N PRO A 58 19.61 -7.36 -1.33
CA PRO A 58 18.40 -7.63 -0.55
C PRO A 58 18.68 -7.85 0.95
N ALA A 59 19.87 -8.32 1.33
CA ALA A 59 20.26 -8.53 2.72
C ALA A 59 20.14 -7.27 3.60
N TYR A 60 20.20 -6.07 3.01
CA TYR A 60 20.16 -4.82 3.75
C TYR A 60 18.75 -4.28 4.00
N GLU A 61 17.84 -4.44 3.03
CA GLU A 61 16.53 -3.78 3.03
C GLU A 61 15.34 -4.77 3.03
N THR A 62 15.61 -6.08 2.97
CA THR A 62 14.55 -7.11 2.93
C THR A 62 14.70 -8.13 4.06
N PRO A 63 13.60 -8.54 4.71
CA PRO A 63 13.60 -9.68 5.61
C PRO A 63 13.99 -10.97 4.87
N TYR A 64 14.77 -11.83 5.52
CA TYR A 64 15.20 -13.13 4.97
C TYR A 64 14.54 -14.30 5.70
N SER A 65 14.17 -15.33 4.95
CA SER A 65 13.73 -16.63 5.46
C SER A 65 14.46 -17.77 4.78
N SER A 66 14.94 -18.76 5.54
CA SER A 66 15.72 -19.88 5.02
C SER A 66 14.97 -20.80 4.04
N GLU A 67 13.64 -20.70 3.95
CA GLU A 67 12.82 -21.54 3.07
C GLU A 67 12.34 -20.83 1.81
N VAL A 68 12.07 -19.53 1.90
CA VAL A 68 11.51 -18.73 0.79
C VAL A 68 12.47 -17.66 0.26
N GLY A 69 13.63 -17.48 0.88
CA GLY A 69 14.61 -16.46 0.51
C GLY A 69 14.23 -15.07 1.05
N TYR A 70 14.62 -14.04 0.30
CA TYR A 70 14.32 -12.64 0.61
C TYR A 70 12.86 -12.28 0.32
N ILE A 71 12.29 -11.40 1.14
CA ILE A 71 10.90 -10.96 1.04
C ILE A 71 10.85 -9.49 0.61
N TYR A 72 10.55 -9.26 -0.67
CA TYR A 72 10.55 -7.94 -1.31
C TYR A 72 9.24 -7.18 -1.06
N THR A 73 9.15 -6.47 0.06
CA THR A 73 7.93 -5.71 0.44
C THR A 73 7.87 -4.29 -0.11
N ARG A 74 9.01 -3.75 -0.57
CA ARG A 74 9.15 -2.39 -1.10
C ARG A 74 9.31 -2.34 -2.62
N GLY A 75 8.96 -3.45 -3.30
CA GLY A 75 9.20 -3.71 -4.72
C GLY A 75 10.39 -4.63 -4.97
N GLY A 76 10.44 -5.27 -6.14
CA GLY A 76 11.45 -6.26 -6.55
C GLY A 76 10.97 -7.72 -6.53
N PRO A 77 11.88 -8.71 -6.70
CA PRO A 77 13.30 -8.54 -6.98
C PRO A 77 13.54 -7.90 -8.36
N TRP A 78 14.55 -7.04 -8.45
CA TRP A 78 14.98 -6.42 -9.69
C TRP A 78 16.25 -7.07 -10.20
N HIS A 79 16.31 -7.36 -11.50
CA HIS A 79 17.51 -7.91 -12.12
C HIS A 79 18.41 -6.75 -12.59
N PRO A 80 19.72 -6.73 -12.25
CA PRO A 80 20.61 -5.58 -12.54
C PRO A 80 20.72 -5.30 -14.04
N ARG A 81 20.68 -6.35 -14.87
CA ARG A 81 20.65 -6.22 -16.34
C ARG A 81 19.44 -5.45 -16.84
N ASP A 82 18.25 -5.76 -16.34
CA ASP A 82 17.01 -5.18 -16.82
C ASP A 82 16.97 -3.69 -16.45
N VAL A 83 17.32 -3.38 -15.21
CA VAL A 83 17.40 -2.01 -14.69
C VAL A 83 18.42 -1.16 -15.47
N LEU A 84 19.64 -1.67 -15.67
CA LEU A 84 20.69 -0.94 -16.39
C LEU A 84 20.37 -0.77 -17.87
N MET A 85 19.82 -1.81 -18.52
CA MET A 85 19.42 -1.73 -19.93
C MET A 85 18.26 -0.77 -20.13
N GLU A 86 17.28 -0.77 -19.22
CA GLU A 86 16.15 0.16 -19.29
C GLU A 86 16.62 1.63 -19.23
N ARG A 87 17.58 1.96 -18.35
CA ARG A 87 18.06 3.33 -18.18
C ARG A 87 19.09 3.77 -19.22
N PHE A 88 20.02 2.89 -19.60
CA PHE A 88 21.24 3.28 -20.33
C PHE A 88 21.34 2.73 -21.75
N ALA A 89 20.42 1.87 -22.20
CA ALA A 89 20.41 1.41 -23.59
C ALA A 89 20.25 2.61 -24.55
N GLY A 90 21.12 2.67 -25.55
CA GLY A 90 21.18 3.79 -26.50
C GLY A 90 21.98 5.01 -26.02
N ILE A 91 22.57 4.94 -24.82
CA ILE A 91 23.49 5.96 -24.28
C ILE A 91 24.89 5.38 -24.14
N ALA A 92 25.03 4.28 -23.39
CA ALA A 92 26.26 3.50 -23.33
C ALA A 92 26.19 2.32 -24.31
N ASP A 93 27.34 1.81 -24.72
CA ASP A 93 27.40 0.66 -25.61
C ASP A 93 26.96 -0.62 -24.89
N PHE A 94 26.37 -1.54 -25.66
CA PHE A 94 25.80 -2.78 -25.11
C PHE A 94 26.84 -3.65 -24.41
N ASP A 95 28.05 -3.76 -24.97
CA ASP A 95 29.11 -4.63 -24.45
C ASP A 95 29.64 -4.10 -23.10
N THR A 96 29.70 -2.78 -22.92
CA THR A 96 30.08 -2.10 -21.69
C THR A 96 29.03 -2.30 -20.60
N ILE A 97 27.73 -2.25 -20.94
CA ILE A 97 26.65 -2.54 -19.99
C ILE A 97 26.69 -4.02 -19.59
N GLU A 98 26.80 -4.96 -20.53
CA GLU A 98 26.85 -6.40 -20.23
C GLU A 98 28.09 -6.78 -19.40
N ARG A 99 29.25 -6.17 -19.67
CA ARG A 99 30.45 -6.36 -18.85
C ARG A 99 30.20 -5.94 -17.40
N LEU A 100 29.64 -4.74 -17.20
CA LEU A 100 29.28 -4.26 -15.87
C LEU A 100 28.27 -5.18 -15.17
N VAL A 101 27.25 -5.65 -15.90
CA VAL A 101 26.27 -6.61 -15.37
C VAL A 101 26.96 -7.88 -14.91
N ALA A 102 27.87 -8.44 -15.70
CA ALA A 102 28.61 -9.64 -15.32
C ALA A 102 29.43 -9.44 -14.04
N ASP A 103 30.07 -8.27 -13.89
CA ASP A 103 30.81 -7.91 -12.68
C ASP A 103 29.89 -7.84 -11.45
N ILE A 104 28.73 -7.18 -11.59
CA ILE A 104 27.73 -7.06 -10.50
C ILE A 104 27.15 -8.44 -10.12
N LEU A 105 26.81 -9.27 -11.10
CA LEU A 105 26.27 -10.61 -10.87
C LEU A 105 27.26 -11.51 -10.13
N ALA A 106 28.56 -11.36 -10.41
CA ALA A 106 29.61 -12.11 -9.73
C ALA A 106 29.81 -11.67 -8.27
N GLU A 107 29.52 -10.41 -7.96
CA GLU A 107 29.75 -9.80 -6.65
C GLU A 107 28.53 -9.89 -5.72
N ILE A 108 27.36 -9.48 -6.20
CA ILE A 108 26.14 -9.29 -5.39
C ILE A 108 25.08 -10.35 -5.73
N GLY A 109 24.99 -10.73 -7.01
CA GLY A 109 23.99 -11.66 -7.52
C GLY A 109 22.97 -11.01 -8.44
N ASP A 110 21.91 -11.75 -8.78
CA ASP A 110 20.89 -11.40 -9.77
C ASP A 110 19.62 -10.78 -9.17
N GLU A 111 19.50 -10.72 -7.85
CA GLU A 111 18.36 -10.13 -7.17
C GLU A 111 18.75 -8.85 -6.42
N PHE A 112 18.04 -7.76 -6.71
CA PHE A 112 18.21 -6.47 -6.04
C PHE A 112 16.92 -5.99 -5.38
N ALA A 113 17.07 -5.39 -4.20
CA ALA A 113 16.01 -4.67 -3.51
C ALA A 113 16.16 -3.15 -3.74
N PRO A 114 15.06 -2.39 -3.75
CA PRO A 114 15.14 -0.95 -3.87
C PRO A 114 15.57 -0.29 -2.56
N THR A 115 16.39 0.75 -2.65
CA THR A 115 16.72 1.66 -1.55
C THR A 115 15.59 2.65 -1.30
N ALA A 116 15.68 3.46 -0.24
CA ALA A 116 14.73 4.56 -0.01
C ALA A 116 14.57 5.54 -1.19
N LEU A 117 15.54 5.65 -2.09
CA LEU A 117 15.48 6.54 -3.25
C LEU A 117 14.53 6.02 -4.35
N THR A 118 14.30 4.71 -4.43
CA THR A 118 13.58 4.05 -5.54
C THR A 118 12.51 3.07 -5.09
N ALA A 119 12.48 2.77 -3.79
CA ALA A 119 11.34 2.09 -3.19
C ALA A 119 10.09 2.85 -3.59
N GLU A 120 9.05 2.12 -4.01
CA GLU A 120 7.75 2.73 -4.17
C GLU A 120 7.43 3.44 -2.85
N GLU A 121 7.13 4.75 -2.91
CA GLU A 121 6.63 5.47 -1.75
C GLU A 121 5.37 4.76 -1.33
N ASP A 122 5.51 3.98 -0.27
CA ASP A 122 4.40 3.39 0.42
C ASP A 122 3.71 4.55 1.12
N TRP A 123 2.78 5.20 0.42
CA TRP A 123 1.87 6.19 1.00
C TRP A 123 1.02 5.45 2.01
N ASP A 124 1.60 5.26 3.19
CA ASP A 124 0.95 4.55 4.25
C ASP A 124 -0.04 5.46 4.96
N VAL A 125 -1.09 4.86 5.49
CA VAL A 125 -2.08 5.57 6.26
C VAL A 125 -1.55 5.78 7.66
N GLU A 126 -1.05 6.98 7.93
CA GLU A 126 -0.66 7.38 9.28
C GLU A 126 -1.91 7.69 10.11
N VAL A 127 -2.14 6.90 11.16
CA VAL A 127 -3.23 7.12 12.12
C VAL A 127 -2.65 7.60 13.45
N GLU A 128 -2.89 8.85 13.81
CA GLU A 128 -2.25 9.49 14.96
C GLU A 128 -2.61 8.83 16.30
N THR A 129 -3.90 8.54 16.50
CA THR A 129 -4.47 8.01 17.74
C THR A 129 -5.63 7.07 17.45
N ALA A 130 -5.99 6.21 18.42
CA ALA A 130 -7.12 5.27 18.33
C ALA A 130 -8.46 5.94 17.96
N ASP A 131 -8.65 7.19 18.36
CA ASP A 131 -9.88 7.95 18.12
C ASP A 131 -9.85 8.76 16.80
N SER A 132 -8.71 8.85 16.14
CA SER A 132 -8.57 9.62 14.87
C SER A 132 -9.52 9.09 13.78
N PRO A 133 -9.66 7.77 13.55
CA PRO A 133 -10.53 7.25 12.49
C PRO A 133 -11.99 7.72 12.63
N ILE A 134 -12.54 7.72 13.85
CA ILE A 134 -13.93 8.15 14.05
C ILE A 134 -14.08 9.67 13.93
N GLN A 135 -13.07 10.44 14.34
CA GLN A 135 -13.07 11.90 14.20
C GLN A 135 -13.02 12.28 12.71
N ASP A 136 -12.16 11.63 11.94
CA ASP A 136 -12.01 11.82 10.50
C ASP A 136 -13.26 11.38 9.75
N LEU A 137 -13.86 10.24 10.13
CA LEU A 137 -15.14 9.81 9.58
C LEU A 137 -16.23 10.87 9.79
N ARG A 138 -16.38 11.40 11.01
CA ARG A 138 -17.37 12.44 11.32
C ARG A 138 -17.14 13.69 10.48
N LYS A 139 -15.88 14.11 10.31
CA LYS A 139 -15.52 15.23 9.43
C LYS A 139 -15.90 14.93 7.97
N ARG A 140 -15.52 13.77 7.43
CA ARG A 140 -15.85 13.35 6.05
C ARG A 140 -17.35 13.30 5.81
N VAL A 141 -18.13 12.73 6.73
CA VAL A 141 -19.60 12.71 6.65
C VAL A 141 -20.18 14.12 6.71
N GLY A 142 -19.64 15.00 7.57
CA GLY A 142 -20.02 16.41 7.62
C GLY A 142 -19.76 17.14 6.30
N ASP A 143 -18.55 16.99 5.74
CA ASP A 143 -18.17 17.59 4.46
C ASP A 143 -19.07 17.08 3.31
N LEU A 144 -19.39 15.78 3.30
CA LEU A 144 -20.31 15.18 2.34
C LEU A 144 -21.75 15.71 2.45
N ARG A 145 -22.22 16.00 3.67
CA ARG A 145 -23.52 16.67 3.88
C ARG A 145 -23.52 18.10 3.35
N LEU A 146 -22.40 18.82 3.43
CA LEU A 146 -22.28 20.16 2.84
C LEU A 146 -22.40 20.11 1.31
N VAL A 147 -21.87 19.07 0.66
CA VAL A 147 -22.04 18.88 -0.81
C VAL A 147 -23.52 18.80 -1.19
N LEU A 148 -24.37 18.17 -0.37
CA LEU A 148 -25.81 18.08 -0.62
C LEU A 148 -26.53 19.42 -0.52
N GLN A 149 -25.94 20.39 0.18
CA GLN A 149 -26.50 21.74 0.37
C GLN A 149 -26.08 22.71 -0.74
N MET A 150 -25.16 22.31 -1.63
CA MET A 150 -24.68 23.18 -2.70
C MET A 150 -25.81 23.57 -3.67
N GLU A 151 -25.84 24.85 -4.03
CA GLU A 151 -26.74 25.37 -5.05
C GLU A 151 -26.25 25.02 -6.46
N GLY A 152 -27.18 24.91 -7.40
CA GLY A 152 -26.87 24.60 -8.79
C GLY A 152 -28.07 24.04 -9.56
N PRO A 153 -27.86 23.69 -10.84
CA PRO A 153 -28.89 23.05 -11.66
C PRO A 153 -29.33 21.69 -11.07
N GLU A 154 -30.61 21.35 -11.24
CA GLU A 154 -31.19 20.12 -10.66
C GLU A 154 -30.49 18.84 -11.14
N HIS A 155 -30.02 18.78 -12.39
CA HIS A 155 -29.24 17.65 -12.87
C HIS A 155 -27.89 17.53 -12.17
N GLY A 156 -27.25 18.65 -11.82
CA GLY A 156 -26.01 18.67 -11.06
C GLY A 156 -26.21 18.18 -9.63
N LYS A 157 -27.25 18.69 -8.96
CA LYS A 157 -27.64 18.21 -7.61
C LYS A 157 -27.98 16.73 -7.59
N PHE A 158 -28.67 16.25 -8.63
CA PHE A 158 -28.98 14.83 -8.80
C PHE A 158 -27.70 13.97 -8.87
N GLN A 159 -26.71 14.37 -9.67
CA GLN A 159 -25.44 13.62 -9.77
C GLN A 159 -24.62 13.73 -8.48
N ALA A 160 -24.55 14.92 -7.88
CA ALA A 160 -23.87 15.13 -6.60
C ALA A 160 -24.42 14.19 -5.52
N ARG A 161 -25.73 14.00 -5.45
CA ARG A 161 -26.36 13.09 -4.50
C ARG A 161 -25.94 11.63 -4.67
N ASN A 162 -25.85 11.15 -5.90
CA ASN A 162 -25.38 9.80 -6.20
C ASN A 162 -23.89 9.62 -5.84
N LEU A 163 -23.07 10.63 -6.11
CA LEU A 163 -21.66 10.65 -5.72
C LEU A 163 -21.49 10.66 -4.21
N VAL A 164 -22.25 11.48 -3.49
CA VAL A 164 -22.25 11.50 -2.02
C VAL A 164 -22.69 10.16 -1.44
N TYR A 165 -23.74 9.54 -1.99
CA TYR A 165 -24.15 8.19 -1.56
C TYR A 165 -23.01 7.17 -1.68
N ALA A 166 -22.29 7.18 -2.81
CA ALA A 166 -21.15 6.29 -3.01
C ALA A 166 -19.98 6.63 -2.07
N ALA A 167 -19.72 7.93 -1.85
CA ALA A 167 -18.65 8.41 -1.00
C ALA A 167 -18.87 8.10 0.49
N LEU A 168 -20.12 7.98 0.97
CA LEU A 168 -20.40 7.54 2.33
C LEU A 168 -19.94 6.10 2.58
N ILE A 169 -20.11 5.21 1.61
CA ILE A 169 -19.57 3.84 1.69
C ILE A 169 -18.04 3.87 1.68
N THR A 170 -17.43 4.69 0.82
CA THR A 170 -15.98 4.87 0.82
C THR A 170 -15.46 5.41 2.16
N ALA A 171 -16.15 6.40 2.76
CA ALA A 171 -15.78 6.92 4.08
C ALA A 171 -15.85 5.85 5.17
N LEU A 172 -16.87 4.98 5.13
CA LEU A 172 -16.97 3.82 6.02
C LEU A 172 -15.82 2.82 5.79
N GLU A 173 -15.48 2.52 4.54
CA GLU A 173 -14.37 1.62 4.21
C GLU A 173 -13.03 2.17 4.73
N THR A 174 -12.78 3.46 4.52
CA THR A 174 -11.59 4.14 5.03
C THR A 174 -11.54 4.11 6.56
N PHE A 175 -12.65 4.37 7.24
CA PHE A 175 -12.74 4.27 8.70
C PHE A 175 -12.37 2.87 9.23
N LEU A 176 -12.90 1.82 8.59
CA LEU A 176 -12.58 0.43 8.96
C LEU A 176 -11.10 0.10 8.76
N TRP A 177 -10.54 0.56 7.64
CA TRP A 177 -9.12 0.37 7.34
C TRP A 177 -8.23 1.09 8.35
N GLU A 178 -8.44 2.39 8.56
CA GLU A 178 -7.69 3.21 9.52
C GLU A 178 -7.77 2.66 10.94
N THR A 179 -8.97 2.23 11.36
CA THR A 179 -9.15 1.57 12.66
C THR A 179 -8.29 0.32 12.74
N GLY A 180 -8.33 -0.53 11.70
CA GLY A 180 -7.53 -1.74 11.66
C GLY A 180 -6.02 -1.47 11.66
N VAL A 181 -5.54 -0.49 10.88
CA VAL A 181 -4.13 -0.09 10.82
C VAL A 181 -3.64 0.34 12.20
N TRP A 182 -4.39 1.19 12.90
CA TRP A 182 -3.98 1.67 14.21
C TRP A 182 -3.82 0.53 15.23
N TRP A 183 -4.82 -0.36 15.33
CA TRP A 183 -4.76 -1.48 16.27
C TRP A 183 -3.67 -2.49 15.90
N LEU A 184 -3.52 -2.77 14.61
CA LEU A 184 -2.44 -3.63 14.12
C LEU A 184 -1.06 -3.05 14.44
N ALA A 185 -0.87 -1.73 14.36
CA ALA A 185 0.41 -1.09 14.62
C ALA A 185 0.74 -0.95 16.12
N ASN A 186 -0.28 -0.77 16.98
CA ASN A 186 -0.08 -0.38 18.38
C ASN A 186 -0.34 -1.51 19.40
N GLU A 187 -0.81 -2.68 18.97
CA GLU A 187 -1.13 -3.79 19.86
C GLU A 187 -0.63 -5.14 19.32
N ASP A 188 0.42 -5.69 19.92
CA ASP A 188 1.03 -6.97 19.49
C ASP A 188 0.02 -8.14 19.52
N GLU A 189 -0.87 -8.13 20.51
CA GLU A 189 -1.91 -9.14 20.68
C GLU A 189 -2.89 -9.17 19.49
N SER A 190 -3.08 -8.03 18.80
CA SER A 190 -3.87 -7.97 17.57
C SER A 190 -3.28 -8.87 16.47
N VAL A 191 -1.95 -8.91 16.33
CA VAL A 191 -1.25 -9.76 15.35
C VAL A 191 -1.40 -11.23 15.73
N ASP A 192 -1.18 -11.57 17.00
CA ASP A 192 -1.25 -12.96 17.47
C ASP A 192 -2.68 -13.53 17.37
N ARG A 193 -3.71 -12.75 17.69
CA ARG A 193 -5.12 -13.17 17.51
C ARG A 193 -5.46 -13.41 16.05
N LEU A 194 -4.99 -12.56 15.15
CA LEU A 194 -5.17 -12.72 13.71
C LEU A 194 -4.53 -14.00 13.19
N VAL A 195 -3.28 -14.27 13.57
CA VAL A 195 -2.57 -15.50 13.21
C VAL A 195 -3.29 -16.73 13.77
N ALA A 196 -3.73 -16.69 15.03
CA ALA A 196 -4.49 -17.78 15.64
C ALA A 196 -5.85 -18.02 14.95
N ALA A 197 -6.49 -16.97 14.42
CA ALA A 197 -7.71 -17.04 13.64
C ALA A 197 -7.48 -17.49 12.17
N GLY A 198 -6.23 -17.57 11.72
CA GLY A 198 -5.82 -17.97 10.36
C GLY A 198 -6.62 -19.15 9.76
N PRO A 199 -6.78 -20.28 10.47
CA PRO A 199 -7.56 -21.43 9.98
C PRO A 199 -9.03 -21.12 9.65
N SER A 200 -9.63 -20.16 10.36
CA SER A 200 -11.01 -19.72 10.13
C SER A 200 -11.19 -18.94 8.82
N PHE A 201 -10.10 -18.42 8.24
CA PHE A 201 -10.11 -17.72 6.95
C PHE A 201 -9.79 -18.63 5.76
N SER A 202 -9.74 -19.94 5.96
CA SER A 202 -9.30 -20.91 4.94
C SER A 202 -10.09 -20.89 3.62
N SER A 203 -11.31 -20.36 3.61
CA SER A 203 -12.13 -20.18 2.41
C SER A 203 -11.83 -18.90 1.62
N ASP A 204 -11.18 -17.90 2.24
CA ASP A 204 -10.73 -16.68 1.57
C ASP A 204 -9.21 -16.75 1.35
N ARG A 205 -8.82 -17.00 0.09
CA ARG A 205 -7.40 -17.12 -0.29
C ARG A 205 -6.58 -15.91 0.13
N ARG A 206 -7.14 -14.71 0.01
CA ARG A 206 -6.41 -13.48 0.30
C ARG A 206 -6.15 -13.33 1.80
N LEU A 207 -7.18 -13.56 2.63
CA LEU A 207 -6.99 -13.55 4.09
C LEU A 207 -6.05 -14.69 4.54
N LYS A 208 -6.13 -15.86 3.90
CA LYS A 208 -5.19 -16.96 4.15
C LYS A 208 -3.74 -16.57 3.83
N ASP A 209 -3.51 -15.95 2.67
CA ASP A 209 -2.17 -15.52 2.26
C ASP A 209 -1.63 -14.44 3.22
N MET A 210 -2.52 -13.55 3.71
CA MET A 210 -2.21 -12.51 4.68
C MET A 210 -1.83 -13.07 6.07
N MET A 211 -2.55 -14.10 6.54
CA MET A 211 -2.31 -14.71 7.87
C MET A 211 -1.22 -15.79 7.87
N GLY A 212 -0.71 -16.18 6.69
CA GLY A 212 0.42 -17.10 6.60
C GLY A 212 1.72 -16.45 7.10
N GLY A 213 2.81 -17.22 7.11
CA GLY A 213 4.09 -16.73 7.62
C GLY A 213 4.26 -17.00 9.10
N GLU A 214 3.81 -18.17 9.56
CA GLU A 214 3.99 -18.66 10.93
C GLU A 214 5.47 -18.67 11.35
N GLN A 215 6.37 -18.75 10.38
CA GLN A 215 7.82 -18.69 10.54
C GLN A 215 8.40 -17.27 10.67
N LEU A 216 7.60 -16.22 10.45
CA LEU A 216 8.05 -14.84 10.54
C LEU A 216 8.03 -14.37 12.01
N GLU A 217 9.02 -13.57 12.38
CA GLU A 217 8.99 -12.79 13.62
C GLU A 217 7.78 -11.84 13.62
N LEU A 218 7.38 -11.38 14.81
CA LEU A 218 6.18 -10.57 15.02
C LEU A 218 6.07 -9.39 14.04
N GLU A 219 7.16 -8.64 13.84
CA GLU A 219 7.13 -7.45 12.98
C GLU A 219 7.01 -7.81 11.49
N GLY A 220 7.59 -8.93 11.06
CA GLY A 220 7.39 -9.46 9.71
C GLY A 220 5.96 -9.92 9.48
N ARG A 221 5.33 -10.54 10.50
CA ARG A 221 3.90 -10.89 10.47
C ARG A 221 3.04 -9.63 10.38
N ARG A 222 3.31 -8.63 11.24
CA ARG A 222 2.60 -7.34 11.25
C ARG A 222 2.65 -6.67 9.89
N GLN A 223 3.84 -6.52 9.30
CA GLN A 223 4.02 -5.88 8.00
C GLN A 223 3.28 -6.62 6.89
N ARG A 224 3.29 -7.97 6.91
CA ARG A 224 2.54 -8.78 5.95
C ARG A 224 1.04 -8.52 6.04
N VAL A 225 0.48 -8.51 7.25
CA VAL A 225 -0.93 -8.21 7.47
C VAL A 225 -1.25 -6.80 6.99
N HIS A 226 -0.42 -5.84 7.38
CA HIS A 226 -0.55 -4.45 7.05
C HIS A 226 -0.57 -4.21 5.53
N ASN A 227 0.38 -4.79 4.79
CA ASN A 227 0.39 -4.71 3.32
C ASN A 227 -0.83 -5.40 2.71
N GLY A 228 -1.22 -6.55 3.27
CA GLY A 228 -2.43 -7.25 2.88
C GLY A 228 -3.71 -6.44 3.11
N MET A 229 -3.74 -5.47 4.02
CA MET A 229 -4.91 -4.61 4.26
C MET A 229 -5.11 -3.54 3.17
N LYS A 230 -4.04 -3.11 2.49
CA LYS A 230 -4.09 -2.04 1.46
C LYS A 230 -4.98 -2.40 0.29
N ASP A 231 -4.91 -3.64 -0.19
CA ASP A 231 -5.71 -4.03 -1.37
C ASP A 231 -7.17 -4.40 -1.00
N MET A 232 -7.59 -4.26 0.28
CA MET A 232 -8.83 -4.88 0.76
C MET A 232 -10.03 -4.14 0.21
N VAL A 233 -10.97 -4.88 -0.35
CA VAL A 233 -12.30 -4.35 -0.66
C VAL A 233 -13.13 -4.43 0.61
N TRP A 234 -13.01 -3.43 1.46
CA TRP A 234 -13.52 -3.42 2.84
C TRP A 234 -15.03 -3.65 2.92
N HIS A 235 -15.78 -3.22 1.90
CA HIS A 235 -17.23 -3.47 1.80
C HIS A 235 -17.64 -4.92 1.49
N ARG A 236 -16.70 -5.86 1.37
CA ARG A 236 -17.01 -7.30 1.36
C ARG A 236 -17.30 -7.81 2.76
N TRP A 237 -18.38 -7.29 3.36
CA TRP A 237 -18.71 -7.42 4.77
C TRP A 237 -18.55 -8.85 5.30
N ARG A 238 -19.16 -9.83 4.64
CA ARG A 238 -19.11 -11.24 5.05
C ARG A 238 -17.71 -11.85 5.14
N SER A 239 -16.79 -11.40 4.29
CA SER A 239 -15.41 -11.92 4.31
C SER A 239 -14.54 -11.16 5.30
N ASN A 240 -14.68 -9.82 5.36
CA ASN A 240 -13.81 -8.98 6.17
C ASN A 240 -14.25 -8.86 7.64
N TRP A 241 -15.53 -9.14 7.96
CA TRP A 241 -16.04 -9.07 9.33
C TRP A 241 -15.28 -10.00 10.29
N PRO A 242 -15.09 -11.29 9.97
CA PRO A 242 -14.32 -12.19 10.83
C PRO A 242 -12.88 -11.73 11.04
N PHE A 243 -12.26 -11.14 10.01
CA PHE A 243 -10.92 -10.55 10.12
C PHE A 243 -10.91 -9.40 11.13
N LEU A 244 -11.82 -8.43 10.98
CA LEU A 244 -11.93 -7.32 11.91
C LEU A 244 -12.25 -7.81 13.33
N ALA A 245 -13.18 -8.76 13.49
CA ALA A 245 -13.53 -9.33 14.79
C ALA A 245 -12.32 -9.94 15.51
N ALA A 246 -11.46 -10.66 14.80
CA ALA A 246 -10.27 -11.29 15.35
C ALA A 246 -9.17 -10.25 15.67
N LEU A 247 -8.90 -9.32 14.75
CA LEU A 247 -7.97 -8.21 14.97
C LEU A 247 -8.35 -7.43 16.23
N LEU A 248 -9.64 -7.12 16.32
CA LEU A 248 -10.22 -6.27 17.34
C LEU A 248 -10.67 -7.03 18.59
N ASP A 249 -10.62 -8.35 18.68
CA ASP A 249 -11.15 -9.11 19.84
C ASP A 249 -12.53 -8.64 20.34
N ILE A 250 -13.47 -8.47 19.41
CA ILE A 250 -14.85 -8.07 19.74
C ILE A 250 -15.85 -8.89 18.95
N GLU A 251 -17.05 -9.00 19.51
CA GLU A 251 -18.22 -9.33 18.71
C GLU A 251 -18.56 -8.15 17.81
N MET A 252 -18.33 -8.31 16.52
CA MET A 252 -18.62 -7.27 15.53
C MET A 252 -20.14 -7.03 15.44
N PRO A 253 -20.60 -5.77 15.45
CA PRO A 253 -22.01 -5.48 15.25
C PRO A 253 -22.44 -5.88 13.82
N SER A 254 -23.69 -6.31 13.64
CA SER A 254 -24.14 -6.83 12.34
C SER A 254 -24.21 -5.73 11.27
N HIS A 255 -23.49 -5.90 10.16
CA HIS A 255 -23.54 -4.98 9.01
C HIS A 255 -24.96 -4.85 8.40
N ASP A 256 -25.79 -5.89 8.54
CA ASP A 256 -27.16 -5.88 8.02
C ASP A 256 -28.11 -5.05 8.91
N THR A 257 -27.84 -4.93 10.21
CA THR A 257 -28.59 -4.04 11.12
C THR A 257 -28.50 -2.58 10.66
N TYR A 258 -27.37 -2.18 10.08
CA TYR A 258 -27.13 -0.84 9.54
C TYR A 258 -27.45 -0.72 8.03
N GLY A 259 -27.95 -1.81 7.40
CA GLY A 259 -28.34 -1.80 5.99
C GLY A 259 -27.19 -1.76 4.98
N PHE A 260 -25.94 -2.04 5.39
CA PHE A 260 -24.76 -1.86 4.54
C PHE A 260 -24.69 -2.82 3.35
N THR A 261 -25.29 -4.01 3.43
CA THR A 261 -25.37 -4.92 2.27
C THR A 261 -26.20 -4.30 1.15
N ALA A 262 -27.38 -3.76 1.48
CA ALA A 262 -28.23 -3.09 0.50
C ALA A 262 -27.55 -1.83 -0.05
N ALA A 263 -26.91 -1.05 0.83
CA ALA A 263 -26.23 0.17 0.44
C ALA A 263 -25.04 -0.07 -0.49
N ALA A 264 -24.21 -1.09 -0.21
CA ALA A 264 -23.09 -1.49 -1.06
C ALA A 264 -23.58 -1.96 -2.45
N SER A 265 -24.68 -2.72 -2.51
CA SER A 265 -25.28 -3.14 -3.79
C SER A 265 -25.77 -1.93 -4.61
N LYS A 266 -26.46 -0.98 -3.97
CA LYS A 266 -26.94 0.24 -4.62
C LYS A 266 -25.77 1.12 -5.10
N ARG A 267 -24.72 1.26 -4.29
CA ARG A 267 -23.47 1.93 -4.67
C ARG A 267 -22.82 1.28 -5.90
N HIS A 268 -22.81 -0.05 -5.96
CA HIS A 268 -22.26 -0.77 -7.12
C HIS A 268 -23.00 -0.42 -8.41
N ASP A 269 -24.34 -0.38 -8.37
CA ASP A 269 -25.16 0.00 -9.53
C ASP A 269 -24.96 1.47 -9.92
N ILE A 270 -24.91 2.38 -8.94
CA ILE A 270 -24.63 3.81 -9.18
C ILE A 270 -23.27 4.00 -9.86
N VAL A 271 -22.21 3.40 -9.33
CA VAL A 271 -20.82 3.66 -9.78
C VAL A 271 -20.45 2.86 -11.02
N HIS A 272 -20.71 1.54 -11.04
CA HIS A 272 -20.22 0.67 -12.10
C HIS A 272 -21.21 0.47 -13.25
N ARG A 273 -22.48 0.78 -13.03
CA ARG A 273 -23.55 0.63 -14.04
C ARG A 273 -24.21 1.95 -14.40
N PHE A 274 -23.61 3.07 -13.97
CA PHE A 274 -24.09 4.42 -14.23
C PHE A 274 -25.56 4.60 -13.81
N GLY A 275 -25.92 4.03 -12.66
CA GLY A 275 -27.27 4.06 -12.13
C GLY A 275 -28.25 3.14 -12.86
N GLN A 276 -27.79 1.98 -13.36
CA GLN A 276 -28.66 0.91 -13.86
C GLN A 276 -28.52 -0.35 -13.02
N ASN A 277 -29.62 -1.08 -12.83
CA ASN A 277 -29.56 -2.40 -12.21
C ASN A 277 -28.84 -3.42 -13.11
N LYS A 278 -28.63 -4.65 -12.62
CA LYS A 278 -27.88 -5.71 -13.32
C LYS A 278 -28.42 -6.03 -14.70
N ASP A 279 -29.74 -6.01 -14.82
CA ASP A 279 -30.45 -6.39 -16.04
C ASP A 279 -30.69 -5.20 -16.97
N ARG A 280 -30.25 -3.99 -16.57
CA ARG A 280 -30.46 -2.71 -17.25
C ARG A 280 -31.94 -2.38 -17.52
N THR A 281 -32.81 -2.88 -16.67
CA THR A 281 -34.27 -2.70 -16.76
C THR A 281 -34.78 -1.53 -15.94
N GLU A 282 -34.02 -1.12 -14.91
CA GLU A 282 -34.42 -0.09 -13.97
C GLU A 282 -33.26 0.86 -13.67
N ALA A 283 -33.59 2.13 -13.50
CA ALA A 283 -32.64 3.15 -13.09
C ALA A 283 -32.54 3.20 -11.55
N VAL A 284 -31.32 3.11 -11.04
CA VAL A 284 -30.99 3.04 -9.62
C VAL A 284 -30.27 4.32 -9.20
N TYR A 285 -30.93 5.13 -8.38
CA TYR A 285 -30.37 6.38 -7.88
C TYR A 285 -30.69 6.58 -6.40
N ALA A 286 -29.83 7.29 -5.69
CA ALA A 286 -30.09 7.68 -4.32
C ALA A 286 -31.09 8.84 -4.28
N THR A 287 -31.95 8.85 -3.26
CA THR A 287 -32.76 10.00 -2.83
C THR A 287 -32.07 10.73 -1.68
N THR A 288 -32.49 11.96 -1.37
CA THR A 288 -31.84 12.72 -0.28
C THR A 288 -32.05 12.03 1.06
N GLY A 289 -33.25 11.49 1.29
CA GLY A 289 -33.54 10.72 2.51
C GLY A 289 -32.68 9.47 2.65
N GLU A 290 -32.39 8.75 1.55
CA GLU A 290 -31.50 7.59 1.59
C GLU A 290 -30.03 7.97 1.86
N VAL A 291 -29.58 9.12 1.35
CA VAL A 291 -28.22 9.61 1.65
C VAL A 291 -28.10 9.98 3.13
N GLU A 292 -29.05 10.73 3.67
CA GLU A 292 -29.05 11.12 5.09
C GLU A 292 -29.16 9.90 6.00
N ALA A 293 -30.06 8.95 5.69
CA ALA A 293 -30.20 7.71 6.45
C ALA A 293 -28.91 6.87 6.43
N LEU A 294 -28.22 6.81 5.28
CA LEU A 294 -26.93 6.13 5.19
C LEU A 294 -25.85 6.84 6.01
N ALA A 295 -25.81 8.18 5.97
CA ALA A 295 -24.87 8.96 6.79
C ALA A 295 -25.07 8.70 8.28
N ASP A 296 -26.32 8.70 8.75
CA ASP A 296 -26.64 8.40 10.15
C ASP A 296 -26.28 6.94 10.51
N ALA A 297 -26.56 5.99 9.62
CA ALA A 297 -26.20 4.58 9.84
C ALA A 297 -24.69 4.36 9.93
N VAL A 298 -23.90 5.03 9.07
CA VAL A 298 -22.44 4.98 9.09
C VAL A 298 -21.89 5.53 10.43
N LEU A 299 -22.40 6.67 10.89
CA LEU A 299 -21.97 7.26 12.16
C LEU A 299 -22.38 6.41 13.36
N ALA A 300 -23.63 5.92 13.38
CA ALA A 300 -24.12 5.06 14.46
C ALA A 300 -23.32 3.75 14.56
N PHE A 301 -22.98 3.15 13.41
CA PHE A 301 -22.11 1.97 13.38
C PHE A 301 -20.71 2.28 13.94
N ALA A 302 -20.11 3.40 13.55
CA ALA A 302 -18.78 3.78 14.05
C ALA A 302 -18.78 4.01 15.56
N ASP A 303 -19.84 4.63 16.09
CA ASP A 303 -20.02 4.81 17.54
C ASP A 303 -20.17 3.46 18.27
N ASP A 304 -20.99 2.53 17.74
CA ASP A 304 -21.16 1.17 18.29
C ASP A 304 -19.85 0.37 18.26
N LEU A 305 -19.11 0.44 17.15
CA LEU A 305 -17.81 -0.19 17.01
C LEU A 305 -16.82 0.34 18.07
N ASN A 306 -16.69 1.66 18.19
CA ASN A 306 -15.79 2.28 19.18
C ASN A 306 -16.21 1.99 20.62
N ALA A 307 -17.51 1.93 20.91
CA ALA A 307 -18.00 1.55 22.23
C ALA A 307 -17.60 0.11 22.58
N ARG A 308 -17.70 -0.83 21.63
CA ARG A 308 -17.27 -2.22 21.81
C ARG A 308 -15.76 -2.33 21.99
N ILE A 309 -14.99 -1.58 21.19
CA ILE A 309 -13.53 -1.47 21.32
C ILE A 309 -13.16 -1.02 22.75
N ALA A 310 -13.78 0.07 23.24
CA ALA A 310 -13.50 0.63 24.56
C ALA A 310 -13.99 -0.24 25.74
N ALA A 311 -14.86 -1.21 25.48
CA ALA A 311 -15.38 -2.15 26.46
C ALA A 311 -14.53 -3.43 26.60
N ARG A 312 -13.54 -3.66 25.72
CA ARG A 312 -12.63 -4.80 25.81
C ARG A 312 -11.95 -4.83 27.19
N GLY A 313 -11.92 -6.01 27.81
CA GLY A 313 -11.22 -6.23 29.08
C GLY A 313 -11.85 -5.60 30.32
N ARG A 314 -13.12 -5.15 30.28
CA ARG A 314 -13.91 -4.80 31.48
C ARG A 314 -14.81 -5.93 31.94
#